data_AF-A0A915M9X8-F1
#
_entry.id   AF-A0A915M9X8-F1
#
_cell.length_a   1.000
_cell.length_b   1.000
_cell.length_c   1.000
_cell.angle_alpha   90.00
_cell.angle_beta   90.00
_cell.angle_gamma   90.00
#
_symmetry.space_group_name_H-M   'P 1'
#
loop_
_entity.id
_entity.type
_entity.pdbx_description
1 polymer ?
#
loop_
_entity_poly.entity_id
_entity_poly.type
_entity_poly.pdbx_seq_one_letter_code
_entity_poly.pdbx_strand_id
1 'polypeptide(L)'
;MIFGSVLNITTILSLSCLQTPDQCEDESTSHPPPIIQYGHQNQTLMLNDMAILPCQATGRLPVVINWMKDDMLLDLNSSDYKNRYRQQSMGTLQISDLK
;
A
#
# COMPACT_ATOMS: atom_id res chain seq x y z
N MET A 1 -35.31 38.13 -52.26
CA MET A 1 -34.55 37.35 -53.27
C MET A 1 -33.18 37.98 -53.29
N ILE A 2 -32.13 37.38 -52.70
CA ILE A 2 -31.34 36.27 -53.25
C ILE A 2 -30.94 35.31 -52.12
N PHE A 3 -30.93 34.02 -52.48
CA PHE A 3 -30.72 32.84 -51.65
C PHE A 3 -29.28 32.71 -51.12
N GLY A 4 -29.15 31.99 -50.01
CA GLY A 4 -27.91 31.72 -49.31
C GLY A 4 -26.86 30.97 -50.14
N SER A 5 -25.62 31.03 -49.66
CA SER A 5 -24.52 30.20 -50.14
C SER A 5 -23.80 29.52 -48.98
N VAL A 6 -24.07 28.22 -48.90
CA VAL A 6 -23.14 27.10 -48.70
C VAL A 6 -21.93 27.32 -47.76
N LEU A 7 -22.01 26.65 -46.62
CA LEU A 7 -20.88 26.22 -45.79
C LEU A 7 -19.80 25.58 -46.67
N ASN A 8 -18.63 26.22 -46.73
CA ASN A 8 -17.47 25.69 -47.45
C ASN A 8 -16.84 24.57 -46.61
N ILE A 9 -17.16 23.33 -46.98
CA ILE A 9 -16.55 22.12 -46.44
C ILE A 9 -15.20 21.95 -47.14
N THR A 10 -14.13 21.91 -46.35
CA THR A 10 -12.81 21.27 -46.54
C THR A 10 -11.68 22.23 -46.18
N THR A 11 -11.00 21.96 -45.05
CA THR A 11 -9.55 21.74 -45.05
C THR A 11 -9.08 21.18 -43.71
N ILE A 12 -8.69 19.90 -43.75
CA ILE A 12 -7.43 19.37 -43.24
C ILE A 12 -7.22 19.37 -41.72
N LEU A 13 -7.32 18.16 -41.17
CA LEU A 13 -6.51 17.59 -40.09
C LEU A 13 -5.34 18.49 -39.63
N SER A 14 -5.55 19.34 -38.62
CA SER A 14 -4.48 19.65 -37.68
C SER A 14 -4.61 18.64 -36.54
N LEU A 15 -3.74 17.63 -36.56
CA LEU A 15 -3.37 16.93 -35.33
C LEU A 15 -2.73 17.96 -34.39
N SER A 16 -3.54 18.74 -33.68
CA SER A 16 -3.12 19.24 -32.38
C SER A 16 -3.33 18.08 -31.42
N CYS A 17 -2.37 17.15 -31.40
CA CYS A 17 -1.99 16.62 -30.10
C CYS A 17 -1.74 17.86 -29.25
N LEU A 18 -2.66 18.16 -28.33
CA LEU A 18 -2.36 19.03 -27.19
C LEU A 18 -1.25 18.29 -26.46
N GLN A 19 -0.03 18.59 -26.88
CA GLN A 19 1.22 18.19 -26.26
C GLN A 19 1.30 18.99 -24.96
N THR A 20 0.51 18.62 -23.97
CA THR A 20 0.89 18.83 -22.58
C THR A 20 1.76 17.63 -22.22
N PRO A 21 3.09 17.79 -22.06
CA PRO A 21 3.98 16.69 -21.65
C PRO A 21 3.68 16.19 -20.23
N ASP A 22 2.77 16.84 -19.50
CA ASP A 22 2.55 16.61 -18.07
C ASP A 22 1.43 15.60 -17.74
N GLN A 23 0.84 14.90 -18.72
CA GLN A 23 -0.19 13.89 -18.45
C GLN A 23 0.10 12.50 -19.02
N CYS A 24 1.35 12.06 -18.91
CA CYS A 24 1.69 10.63 -18.96
C CYS A 24 2.25 10.13 -17.63
N GLU A 25 2.00 10.81 -16.51
CA GLU A 25 2.12 10.18 -15.20
C GLU A 25 0.82 9.42 -14.95
N ASP A 26 0.83 8.16 -15.37
CA ASP A 26 -0.06 7.16 -14.80
C ASP A 26 0.27 7.07 -13.30
N GLU A 27 -0.43 7.86 -12.50
CA GLU A 27 -0.33 7.90 -11.03
C GLU A 27 -0.67 6.53 -10.38
N SER A 28 -1.03 5.51 -11.18
CA SER A 28 -1.25 4.15 -10.70
C SER A 28 -0.11 3.16 -10.98
N THR A 29 0.87 3.47 -11.84
CA THR A 29 2.01 2.57 -12.16
C THR A 29 3.39 3.08 -11.70
N SER A 30 3.49 4.32 -11.23
CA SER A 30 4.78 4.92 -10.83
C SER A 30 5.30 4.45 -9.45
N HIS A 31 4.41 3.96 -8.57
CA HIS A 31 4.78 3.65 -7.18
C HIS A 31 4.75 2.14 -6.92
N PRO A 32 5.90 1.49 -6.62
CA PRO A 32 5.89 0.09 -6.26
C PRO A 32 5.13 -0.12 -4.94
N PRO A 33 4.52 -1.30 -4.74
CA PRO A 33 3.89 -1.64 -3.47
C PRO A 33 4.94 -1.61 -2.33
N PRO A 34 4.51 -1.41 -1.08
CA PRO A 34 5.42 -1.48 0.06
C PRO A 34 6.16 -2.82 0.10
N ILE A 35 7.47 -2.74 0.30
CA ILE A 35 8.37 -3.88 0.31
C ILE A 35 8.74 -4.19 1.76
N ILE A 36 8.61 -5.45 2.16
CA ILE A 36 9.11 -5.94 3.45
C ILE A 36 10.63 -6.12 3.31
N GLN A 37 11.41 -5.23 3.93
CA GLN A 37 12.87 -5.32 3.92
C GLN A 37 13.38 -6.40 4.86
N TYR A 38 12.78 -6.48 6.05
CA TYR A 38 13.13 -7.48 7.06
C TYR A 38 11.84 -8.12 7.56
N GLY A 39 11.74 -9.42 7.38
CA GLY A 39 10.62 -10.24 7.85
C GLY A 39 11.04 -11.21 8.95
N HIS A 40 10.06 -11.63 9.74
CA HIS A 40 10.22 -12.71 10.69
C HIS A 40 10.55 -14.04 9.98
N GLN A 41 11.08 -14.99 10.76
CA GLN A 41 11.36 -16.34 10.30
C GLN A 41 10.66 -17.35 11.23
N ASN A 42 10.56 -18.59 10.77
CA ASN A 42 10.03 -19.68 11.58
C ASN A 42 10.93 -19.89 12.80
N GLN A 43 10.34 -19.78 13.99
CA GLN A 43 11.04 -19.92 15.26
C GLN A 43 10.34 -20.95 16.14
N THR A 44 11.13 -21.63 16.98
CA THR A 44 10.62 -22.52 18.02
C THR A 44 11.18 -22.04 19.34
N LEU A 45 10.28 -21.71 20.27
CA LEU A 45 10.59 -21.16 21.58
C LEU A 45 9.91 -22.00 22.65
N MET A 46 10.36 -21.87 23.90
CA MET A 46 9.76 -22.59 25.01
C MET A 46 8.38 -22.02 25.37
N LEU A 47 7.58 -22.81 26.09
CA LEU A 47 6.35 -22.31 26.67
C LEU A 47 6.65 -21.20 27.69
N ASN A 48 5.77 -20.21 27.77
CA ASN A 48 5.89 -19.01 28.59
C ASN A 48 7.04 -18.06 28.23
N ASP A 49 7.80 -18.34 27.17
CA ASP A 49 8.76 -17.37 26.64
C ASP A 49 8.07 -16.21 25.92
N MET A 50 8.89 -15.22 25.54
CA MET A 50 8.50 -14.10 24.70
C MET A 50 8.99 -14.31 23.27
N ALA A 51 8.08 -14.33 22.30
CA ALA A 51 8.44 -14.32 20.88
C ALA A 51 8.60 -12.90 20.36
N ILE A 52 9.64 -12.69 19.55
CA ILE A 52 9.87 -11.44 18.81
C ILE A 52 9.79 -11.77 17.32
N LEU A 53 8.87 -11.14 16.62
CA LEU A 53 8.66 -11.30 15.18
C LEU A 53 9.07 -9.98 14.50
N PRO A 54 10.33 -9.87 14.05
CA PRO A 54 10.82 -8.65 13.43
C PRO A 54 10.05 -8.36 12.15
N CYS A 55 9.70 -7.09 11.94
CA CYS A 55 9.14 -6.63 10.68
C CYS A 55 9.58 -5.20 10.43
N GLN A 56 10.03 -4.94 9.22
CA GLN A 56 10.32 -3.60 8.71
C GLN A 56 9.94 -3.56 7.24
N ALA A 57 9.02 -2.65 6.91
CA ALA A 57 8.60 -2.39 5.55
C ALA A 57 8.97 -0.97 5.12
N THR A 58 9.25 -0.80 3.84
CA THR A 58 9.54 0.49 3.23
C THR A 58 8.68 0.70 2.00
N GLY A 59 8.32 1.95 1.76
CA GLY A 59 7.49 2.35 0.64
C GLY A 59 7.12 3.81 0.77
N ARG A 60 6.23 4.29 -0.08
CA ARG A 60 5.67 5.62 0.05
C ARG A 60 4.83 5.71 1.32
N LEU A 61 5.11 6.70 2.17
CA LEU A 61 4.35 6.91 3.40
C LEU A 61 2.87 7.26 3.09
N PRO A 62 1.92 6.86 3.96
CA PRO A 62 2.11 6.08 5.18
C PRO A 62 2.19 4.56 4.92
N VAL A 63 3.18 3.90 5.52
CA VAL A 63 3.29 2.43 5.52
C VAL A 63 2.59 1.87 6.76
N VAL A 64 1.62 0.99 6.57
CA VAL A 64 0.87 0.36 7.66
C VAL A 64 1.22 -1.12 7.72
N ILE A 65 1.58 -1.60 8.91
CA ILE A 65 1.92 -3.00 9.16
C ILE A 65 0.81 -3.57 10.06
N ASN A 66 0.18 -4.64 9.59
CA ASN A 66 -0.86 -5.36 10.29
C ASN A 66 -0.42 -6.80 10.50
N TRP A 67 -0.73 -7.37 11.67
CA TRP A 67 -0.40 -8.75 12.00
C TRP A 67 -1.66 -9.62 12.01
N MET A 68 -1.50 -10.85 11.54
CA MET A 68 -2.56 -11.85 11.51
C MET A 68 -2.04 -13.14 12.16
N LYS A 69 -2.93 -13.84 12.86
CA LYS A 69 -2.69 -15.17 13.41
C LYS A 69 -3.83 -16.07 12.96
N ASP A 70 -3.51 -17.21 12.36
CA ASP A 70 -4.50 -18.18 11.86
C ASP A 70 -5.59 -17.50 11.00
N ASP A 71 -5.14 -16.69 10.05
CA ASP A 71 -5.98 -15.89 9.14
C ASP A 71 -6.89 -14.83 9.81
N MET A 72 -6.74 -14.60 11.11
CA MET A 72 -7.47 -13.57 11.86
C MET A 72 -6.58 -12.35 12.13
N LEU A 73 -7.11 -11.16 11.80
CA LEU A 73 -6.45 -9.89 12.11
C LEU A 73 -6.35 -9.68 13.62
N LEU A 74 -5.16 -9.36 14.10
CA LEU A 74 -4.93 -9.00 15.50
C LEU A 74 -5.29 -7.54 15.71
N ASP A 75 -6.41 -7.27 16.38
CA ASP A 75 -6.74 -5.92 16.84
C ASP A 75 -5.95 -5.57 18.10
N LEU A 76 -4.77 -4.98 17.91
CA LEU A 76 -3.87 -4.58 18.99
C LEU A 76 -4.44 -3.48 19.90
N ASN A 77 -5.55 -2.85 19.51
CA ASN A 77 -6.25 -1.86 20.34
C ASN A 77 -7.27 -2.51 21.28
N SER A 78 -7.75 -3.71 20.96
CA SER A 78 -8.71 -4.45 21.79
C SER A 78 -8.04 -4.92 23.09
N SER A 79 -8.80 -4.89 24.19
CA SER A 79 -8.37 -5.37 25.51
C SER A 79 -7.92 -6.83 25.49
N ASP A 80 -8.51 -7.65 24.62
CA ASP A 80 -8.26 -9.08 24.55
C ASP A 80 -6.85 -9.38 24.04
N TYR A 81 -6.33 -8.56 23.12
CA TYR A 81 -5.03 -8.75 22.47
C TYR A 81 -3.92 -7.87 23.06
N LYS A 82 -4.25 -6.66 23.54
CA LYS A 82 -3.29 -5.62 23.98
C LYS A 82 -2.28 -6.08 25.04
N ASN A 83 -2.64 -7.03 25.90
CA ASN A 83 -1.74 -7.53 26.94
C ASN A 83 -0.69 -8.50 26.39
N ARG A 84 -1.09 -9.35 25.44
CA ARG A 84 -0.24 -10.44 24.92
C ARG A 84 0.53 -10.03 23.66
N TYR A 85 -0.09 -9.24 22.79
CA TYR A 85 0.46 -8.83 21.50
C TYR A 85 0.79 -7.34 21.52
N ARG A 86 2.03 -6.99 21.19
CA ARG A 86 2.49 -5.60 21.16
C ARG A 86 3.30 -5.32 19.90
N GLN A 87 2.82 -4.41 19.07
CA GLN A 87 3.57 -3.96 17.89
C GLN A 87 4.37 -2.71 18.23
N GLN A 88 5.65 -2.73 17.88
CA GLN A 88 6.57 -1.61 18.02
C GLN A 88 6.43 -0.63 16.84
N SER A 89 7.05 0.55 16.96
CA SER A 89 6.98 1.62 15.95
C SER A 89 7.43 1.20 14.55
N MET A 90 8.38 0.27 14.45
CA MET A 90 8.91 -0.23 13.16
C MET A 90 8.07 -1.35 12.54
N GLY A 91 7.12 -1.92 13.28
CA GLY A 91 6.29 -3.04 12.83
C GLY A 91 6.57 -4.37 13.52
N THR A 92 7.69 -4.50 14.24
CA THR A 92 8.02 -5.71 15.01
C THR A 92 6.93 -6.07 16.01
N LEU A 93 6.45 -7.32 16.00
CA LEU A 93 5.46 -7.84 16.92
C LEU A 93 6.13 -8.62 18.05
N GLN A 94 5.78 -8.27 19.29
CA GLN A 94 6.12 -9.01 20.48
C GLN A 94 4.91 -9.82 20.95
N ILE A 95 5.13 -11.08 21.27
CA ILE A 95 4.12 -11.99 21.82
C ILE A 95 4.63 -12.47 23.17
N SER A 96 3.93 -12.11 24.24
CA SER A 96 4.21 -12.59 25.59
C SER A 96 3.49 -13.91 25.87
N ASP A 97 3.97 -14.64 26.87
CA ASP A 97 3.33 -15.84 27.41
C ASP A 97 2.95 -16.85 26.32
N LEU A 98 3.95 -17.40 25.62
CA LEU A 98 3.71 -18.45 24.63
C LEU A 98 3.00 -19.66 25.26
N LYS A 99 1.98 -20.17 24.57
CA LYS A 99 1.10 -21.25 25.02
C LYS A 99 1.05 -22.35 23.98
#